data_AF-A0A6G8QGF0-F1
#
_entry.id   AF-A0A6G8QGF0-F1
#
_cell.length_a   1.000
_cell.length_b   1.000
_cell.length_c   1.000
_cell.angle_alpha   90.00
_cell.angle_beta   90.00
_cell.angle_gamma   90.00
#
_symmetry.space_group_name_H-M   'P 1'
#
loop_
_entity.id
_entity.type
_entity.pdbx_description
1 polymer ?
#
loop_
_entity_poly.entity_id
_entity_poly.type
_entity_poly.pdbx_seq_one_letter_code
_entity_poly.pdbx_strand_id
1 'polypeptide(L)'
;MEVLGEYQTDFLWDSNPSRKGNMNLAAGAVDGTVLEPGEVFSFNDLTRGLDYEAAKTFSDGGVGYANGGGLCQVSSTLHMAAQYAGLEIVERNPHYAVLPYIRPGFDATVWFGGDGIPELDMRFENTTGGDVLVREWVDEKGFLNARILGEEPTGKEVEMRSEKVFEDPARGIKWATYKKVTKDGEVLFDGLLHTDVYGYNPPVPEGMPHYETNKPRVGGWPDPTNTTGWAETE
;
A
#
# COMPACT_ATOMS: atom_id res chain seq x y z
N MET A 1 8.40 -21.91 8.58
CA MET A 1 7.67 -20.64 8.42
C MET A 1 6.74 -20.75 7.23
N GLU A 2 5.46 -20.46 7.44
CA GLU A 2 4.42 -20.44 6.41
C GLU A 2 4.08 -19.00 6.03
N VAL A 3 3.59 -18.78 4.82
CA VAL A 3 3.11 -17.46 4.39
C VAL A 3 1.76 -17.20 5.05
N LEU A 4 1.73 -16.23 5.97
CA LEU A 4 0.50 -15.81 6.64
C LEU A 4 -0.29 -14.83 5.77
N GLY A 5 0.41 -13.96 5.06
CA GLY A 5 -0.18 -12.99 4.15
C GLY A 5 0.82 -12.51 3.13
N GLU A 6 0.35 -12.27 1.91
CA GLU A 6 1.17 -11.72 0.84
C GLU A 6 0.37 -10.71 0.01
N TYR A 7 1.09 -9.77 -0.58
CA TYR A 7 0.51 -8.83 -1.53
C TYR A 7 1.55 -8.39 -2.54
N GLN A 8 1.06 -8.01 -3.73
CA GLN A 8 1.90 -7.56 -4.83
C GLN A 8 1.29 -6.32 -5.48
N THR A 9 2.13 -5.36 -5.82
CA THR A 9 1.77 -4.22 -6.67
C THR A 9 2.76 -4.09 -7.81
N ASP A 10 2.31 -3.69 -8.99
CA ASP A 10 3.22 -3.40 -10.10
C ASP A 10 3.62 -1.92 -10.11
N PHE A 11 4.78 -1.64 -10.70
CA PHE A 11 5.20 -0.26 -10.99
C PHE A 11 5.51 -0.07 -12.47
N LEU A 12 4.89 -0.87 -13.34
CA LEU A 12 5.12 -0.85 -14.79
C LEU A 12 4.69 0.47 -15.43
N TRP A 13 3.79 1.21 -14.77
CA TRP A 13 3.33 2.53 -15.19
C TRP A 13 4.39 3.64 -15.03
N ASP A 14 5.46 3.42 -14.25
CA ASP A 14 6.56 4.37 -14.03
C ASP A 14 7.90 3.64 -13.83
N SER A 15 8.62 3.46 -14.96
CA SER A 15 9.92 2.79 -15.01
C SER A 15 11.11 3.69 -14.67
N ASN A 16 10.87 4.84 -14.02
CA ASN A 16 11.94 5.75 -13.62
C ASN A 16 13.01 5.04 -12.75
N PRO A 17 14.30 5.08 -13.13
CA PRO A 17 15.36 4.39 -12.41
C PRO A 17 15.51 4.83 -10.95
N SER A 18 15.39 6.12 -10.66
CA SER A 18 15.46 6.68 -9.30
C SER A 18 14.32 6.18 -8.42
N ARG A 19 13.11 6.10 -8.97
CA ARG A 19 11.95 5.50 -8.29
C ARG A 19 12.21 4.03 -7.95
N LYS A 20 12.68 3.25 -8.94
CA LYS A 20 13.02 1.83 -8.72
C LYS A 20 14.15 1.69 -7.69
N GLY A 21 15.16 2.56 -7.73
CA GLY A 21 16.26 2.62 -6.77
C GLY A 21 15.76 2.85 -5.34
N ASN A 22 14.91 3.85 -5.15
CA ASN A 22 14.28 4.14 -3.85
C ASN A 22 13.46 2.96 -3.33
N MET A 23 12.67 2.31 -4.19
CA MET A 23 11.89 1.14 -3.80
C MET A 23 12.77 -0.03 -3.39
N ASN A 24 13.87 -0.30 -4.12
CA ASN A 24 14.83 -1.33 -3.71
C ASN A 24 15.48 -1.00 -2.36
N LEU A 25 15.85 0.26 -2.15
CA LEU A 25 16.50 0.70 -0.93
C LEU A 25 15.57 0.58 0.29
N ALA A 26 14.31 1.02 0.15
CA ALA A 26 13.31 0.90 1.21
C ALA A 26 12.90 -0.56 1.46
N ALA A 27 12.58 -1.32 0.41
CA ALA A 27 12.22 -2.74 0.55
C ALA A 27 13.37 -3.54 1.17
N GLY A 28 14.62 -3.29 0.77
CA GLY A 28 15.79 -3.95 1.34
C GLY A 28 16.07 -3.58 2.80
N ALA A 29 15.64 -2.41 3.27
CA ALA A 29 15.74 -2.04 4.68
C ALA A 29 14.68 -2.74 5.55
N VAL A 30 13.54 -3.10 4.95
CA VAL A 30 12.45 -3.81 5.62
C VAL A 30 12.61 -5.32 5.56
N ASP A 31 13.16 -5.84 4.46
CA ASP A 31 13.36 -7.28 4.22
C ASP A 31 14.20 -7.92 5.31
N GLY A 32 13.67 -8.99 5.92
CA GLY A 32 14.37 -9.73 6.96
C GLY A 32 14.06 -9.28 8.38
N THR A 33 13.18 -8.29 8.58
CA THR A 33 12.73 -7.89 9.93
C THR A 33 11.99 -9.04 10.61
N VAL A 34 12.41 -9.39 11.83
CA VAL A 34 11.72 -10.35 12.69
C VAL A 34 11.03 -9.59 13.81
N LEU A 35 9.78 -9.95 14.12
CA LEU A 35 9.00 -9.38 15.22
C LEU A 35 8.57 -10.49 16.16
N GLU A 36 8.93 -10.38 17.43
CA GLU A 36 8.43 -11.24 18.50
C GLU A 36 6.94 -10.95 18.79
N PRO A 37 6.19 -11.86 19.45
CA PRO A 37 4.82 -11.60 19.85
C PRO A 37 4.65 -10.30 20.66
N GLY A 38 3.74 -9.43 20.20
CA GLY A 38 3.46 -8.12 20.79
C GLY A 38 4.39 -6.98 20.35
N GLU A 39 5.39 -7.25 19.52
CA GLU A 39 6.22 -6.19 18.94
C GLU A 39 5.48 -5.45 17.81
N VAL A 40 5.75 -4.14 17.72
CA VAL A 40 5.18 -3.26 16.71
C VAL A 40 6.24 -2.94 15.68
N PHE A 41 5.95 -3.28 14.42
CA PHE A 41 6.71 -2.82 13.27
C PHE A 41 6.47 -1.32 13.03
N SER A 42 7.53 -0.59 12.71
CA SER A 42 7.48 0.76 12.15
C SER A 42 8.23 0.81 10.83
N PHE A 43 7.53 1.27 9.78
CA PHE A 43 8.14 1.43 8.48
C PHE A 43 9.20 2.55 8.51
N ASN A 44 8.85 3.67 9.14
CA ASN A 44 9.75 4.83 9.18
C ASN A 44 10.99 4.58 10.03
N ASP A 45 10.93 3.75 11.08
CA ASP A 45 12.12 3.40 11.88
C ASP A 45 13.22 2.72 11.06
N LEU A 46 12.85 1.96 10.02
CA LEU A 46 13.80 1.23 9.17
C LEU A 46 14.21 2.03 7.92
N THR A 47 13.34 2.92 7.44
CA THR A 47 13.50 3.56 6.13
C THR A 47 13.95 5.01 6.22
N ARG A 48 13.79 5.66 7.38
CA ARG A 48 14.26 7.03 7.59
C ARG A 48 15.79 7.11 7.48
N GLY A 49 16.26 8.18 6.84
CA GLY A 49 17.68 8.52 6.77
C GLY A 49 18.48 7.75 5.72
N LEU A 50 17.83 6.92 4.90
CA LEU A 50 18.44 6.31 3.73
C LEU A 50 18.64 7.35 2.60
N ASP A 51 19.63 7.10 1.74
CA ASP A 51 20.03 8.03 0.67
C ASP A 51 19.13 7.91 -0.55
N TYR A 52 17.93 8.47 -0.44
CA TYR A 52 16.94 8.44 -1.51
C TYR A 52 17.20 9.49 -2.59
N GLU A 53 17.01 9.08 -3.84
CA GLU A 53 17.02 9.96 -4.99
C GLU A 53 15.68 10.69 -5.17
N ALA A 54 15.73 11.86 -5.81
CA ALA A 54 14.52 12.59 -6.19
C ALA A 54 13.75 11.81 -7.25
N ALA A 55 12.51 11.44 -6.93
CA ALA A 55 11.61 10.74 -7.85
C ALA A 55 10.19 11.27 -7.71
N LYS A 56 9.31 10.80 -8.59
CA LYS A 56 7.91 11.22 -8.63
C LYS A 56 7.21 10.93 -7.30
N THR A 57 6.58 11.94 -6.73
CA THR A 57 5.73 11.84 -5.53
C THR A 57 4.31 12.29 -5.83
N PHE A 58 3.36 11.79 -5.05
CA PHE A 58 1.96 12.23 -5.10
C PHE A 58 1.68 13.03 -3.84
N SER A 59 1.55 14.35 -3.97
CA SER A 59 1.31 15.28 -2.86
C SER A 59 0.38 16.41 -3.30
N ASP A 60 -0.42 16.95 -2.37
CA ASP A 60 -1.28 18.14 -2.56
C ASP A 60 -2.17 18.11 -3.81
N GLY A 61 -2.70 16.94 -4.16
CA GLY A 61 -3.55 16.76 -5.33
C GLY A 61 -2.80 16.81 -6.67
N GLY A 62 -1.47 16.78 -6.63
CA GLY A 62 -0.55 16.91 -7.75
C GLY A 62 0.48 15.78 -7.86
N VAL A 63 1.27 15.88 -8.92
CA VAL A 63 2.53 15.14 -9.09
C VAL A 63 3.66 16.09 -8.72
N GLY A 64 4.42 15.73 -7.70
CA GLY A 64 5.65 16.41 -7.30
C GLY A 64 6.89 15.57 -7.62
N TYR A 65 8.04 16.12 -7.27
CA TYR A 65 9.29 15.38 -7.16
C TYR A 65 9.86 15.65 -5.78
N ALA A 66 10.18 14.59 -5.06
CA ALA A 66 10.89 14.67 -3.79
C ALA A 66 11.77 13.43 -3.61
N ASN A 67 12.75 13.54 -2.71
CA ASN A 67 13.52 12.38 -2.30
C ASN A 67 12.58 11.35 -1.68
N GLY A 68 12.73 10.09 -2.09
CA GLY A 68 11.89 8.99 -1.59
C GLY A 68 10.61 8.76 -2.40
N GLY A 69 10.51 9.29 -3.63
CA GLY A 69 9.45 8.86 -4.55
C GLY A 69 9.47 7.34 -4.75
N GLY A 70 8.34 6.68 -4.44
CA GLY A 70 8.19 5.22 -4.45
C GLY A 70 7.95 4.59 -3.08
N LEU A 71 8.35 5.24 -1.98
CA LEU A 71 8.23 4.69 -0.61
C LEU A 71 6.79 4.32 -0.23
N CYS A 72 5.81 5.15 -0.57
CA CYS A 72 4.43 4.85 -0.22
C CYS A 72 3.87 3.60 -0.92
N GLN A 73 4.44 3.18 -2.06
CA GLN A 73 4.06 1.93 -2.69
C GLN A 73 4.61 0.73 -1.89
N VAL A 74 5.83 0.86 -1.36
CA VAL A 74 6.48 -0.11 -0.46
C VAL A 74 5.61 -0.29 0.79
N SER A 75 5.38 0.80 1.54
CA SER A 75 4.51 0.75 2.73
C SER A 75 3.09 0.24 2.45
N SER A 76 2.48 0.60 1.32
CA SER A 76 1.14 0.12 0.95
C SER A 76 1.11 -1.37 0.61
N THR A 77 2.15 -1.89 -0.05
CA THR A 77 2.24 -3.31 -0.39
C THR A 77 2.42 -4.14 0.87
N LEU A 78 3.31 -3.70 1.76
CA LEU A 78 3.51 -4.34 3.06
C LEU A 78 2.28 -4.25 3.97
N HIS A 79 1.61 -3.10 4.02
CA HIS A 79 0.36 -2.93 4.76
C HIS A 79 -0.67 -4.00 4.37
N MET A 80 -0.86 -4.25 3.07
CA MET A 80 -1.80 -5.26 2.63
C MET A 80 -1.35 -6.68 2.97
N ALA A 81 -0.05 -7.00 2.85
CA ALA A 81 0.46 -8.28 3.32
C ALA A 81 0.21 -8.50 4.82
N ALA A 82 0.38 -7.47 5.65
CA ALA A 82 0.05 -7.50 7.08
C ALA A 82 -1.46 -7.65 7.34
N GLN A 83 -2.31 -6.98 6.56
CA GLN A 83 -3.76 -7.15 6.64
C GLN A 83 -4.19 -8.58 6.33
N TYR A 84 -3.66 -9.16 5.25
CA TYR A 84 -3.95 -10.54 4.85
C TYR A 84 -3.38 -11.56 5.84
N ALA A 85 -2.26 -11.25 6.49
CA ALA A 85 -1.73 -12.05 7.60
C ALA A 85 -2.61 -12.01 8.86
N GLY A 86 -3.63 -11.15 8.88
CA GLY A 86 -4.53 -11.01 10.02
C GLY A 86 -3.87 -10.34 11.23
N LEU A 87 -2.78 -9.59 11.00
CA LEU A 87 -2.11 -8.75 12.00
C LEU A 87 -2.94 -7.49 12.29
N GLU A 88 -2.64 -6.86 13.42
CA GLU A 88 -3.31 -5.62 13.82
C GLU A 88 -2.57 -4.41 13.22
N ILE A 89 -3.29 -3.57 12.49
CA ILE A 89 -2.74 -2.32 11.96
C ILE A 89 -2.85 -1.25 13.04
N VAL A 90 -1.71 -0.84 13.57
CA VAL A 90 -1.57 0.17 14.63
C VAL A 90 -1.68 1.58 14.05
N GLU A 91 -1.11 1.80 12.87
CA GLU A 91 -1.20 3.07 12.16
C GLU A 91 -1.31 2.85 10.65
N ARG A 92 -2.29 3.54 10.06
CA ARG A 92 -2.43 3.67 8.63
C ARG A 92 -3.11 5.00 8.31
N ASN A 93 -2.59 5.69 7.30
CA ASN A 93 -3.18 6.91 6.77
C ASN A 93 -3.44 6.73 5.26
N PRO A 94 -4.59 7.19 4.72
CA PRO A 94 -4.81 7.19 3.28
C PRO A 94 -3.96 8.26 2.59
N HIS A 95 -3.69 8.04 1.32
CA HIS A 95 -3.18 9.08 0.43
C HIS A 95 -4.25 10.14 0.19
N TYR A 96 -3.78 11.35 -0.13
CA TYR A 96 -4.66 12.41 -0.57
C TYR A 96 -5.38 12.07 -1.88
N ALA A 97 -4.77 11.34 -2.81
CA ALA A 97 -5.33 11.05 -4.13
C ALA A 97 -5.40 9.54 -4.39
N VAL A 98 -6.30 9.14 -5.31
CA VAL A 98 -6.34 7.76 -5.81
C VAL A 98 -5.04 7.46 -6.56
N LEU A 99 -4.45 6.29 -6.27
CA LEU A 99 -3.17 5.87 -6.81
C LEU A 99 -3.35 4.89 -8.00
N PRO A 100 -2.41 4.85 -8.95
CA PRO A 100 -2.53 4.00 -10.13
C PRO A 100 -2.15 2.53 -9.90
N TYR A 101 -1.52 2.20 -8.76
CA TYR A 101 -0.91 0.89 -8.49
C TYR A 101 -1.59 0.08 -7.38
N ILE A 102 -2.59 0.66 -6.70
CA ILE A 102 -3.27 -0.02 -5.60
C ILE A 102 -4.74 0.41 -5.54
N ARG A 103 -5.61 -0.53 -5.13
CA ARG A 103 -7.04 -0.28 -4.96
C ARG A 103 -7.25 0.83 -3.92
N PRO A 104 -8.18 1.78 -4.13
CA PRO A 104 -8.52 2.78 -3.12
C PRO A 104 -8.93 2.13 -1.80
N GLY A 105 -8.34 2.61 -0.71
CA GLY A 105 -8.60 2.13 0.65
C GLY A 105 -7.65 1.01 1.10
N PHE A 106 -6.76 0.55 0.24
CA PHE A 106 -5.74 -0.46 0.57
C PHE A 106 -4.34 0.16 0.77
N ASP A 107 -4.21 1.43 0.43
CA ASP A 107 -2.99 2.21 0.51
C ASP A 107 -2.66 2.62 1.95
N ALA A 108 -1.38 2.78 2.24
CA ALA A 108 -0.86 3.32 3.50
C ALA A 108 0.24 4.34 3.17
N THR A 109 -0.04 5.62 3.37
CA THR A 109 0.93 6.69 3.14
C THR A 109 1.94 6.75 4.28
N VAL A 110 3.17 7.12 3.95
CA VAL A 110 4.24 7.39 4.92
C VAL A 110 4.86 8.76 4.65
N TRP A 111 5.30 9.42 5.71
CA TRP A 111 5.94 10.73 5.67
C TRP A 111 6.82 10.90 6.90
N PHE A 112 8.08 11.28 6.73
CA PHE A 112 9.02 11.43 7.85
C PHE A 112 8.81 12.68 8.72
N GLY A 113 7.75 13.45 8.47
CA GLY A 113 7.49 14.73 9.13
C GLY A 113 8.27 15.89 8.48
N GLY A 114 7.85 17.11 8.78
CA GLY A 114 8.50 18.33 8.26
C GLY A 114 7.52 19.48 8.11
N ASP A 115 8.02 20.71 8.15
CA ASP A 115 7.24 21.95 7.91
C ASP A 115 5.93 22.06 8.72
N GLY A 116 5.93 21.55 9.95
CA GLY A 116 4.78 21.55 10.84
C GLY A 116 3.73 20.45 10.56
N ILE A 117 3.99 19.59 9.57
CA ILE A 117 3.21 18.39 9.29
C ILE A 117 3.78 17.24 10.13
N PRO A 118 2.94 16.55 10.94
CA PRO A 118 3.40 15.41 11.72
C PRO A 118 3.84 14.28 10.80
N GLU A 119 4.69 13.41 11.34
CA GLU A 119 5.01 12.13 10.71
C GLU A 119 3.74 11.30 10.46
N LEU A 120 3.73 10.60 9.33
CA LEU A 120 2.77 9.54 9.03
C LEU A 120 3.56 8.25 8.87
N ASP A 121 3.18 7.22 9.60
CA ASP A 121 3.84 5.92 9.56
C ASP A 121 2.85 4.81 9.16
N MET A 122 3.40 3.68 8.76
CA MET A 122 2.68 2.43 8.57
C MET A 122 3.19 1.46 9.62
N ARG A 123 2.32 1.15 10.60
CA ARG A 123 2.66 0.34 11.77
C ARG A 123 1.70 -0.81 11.93
N PHE A 124 2.22 -1.98 12.27
CA PHE A 124 1.41 -3.15 12.61
C PHE A 124 2.05 -3.92 13.76
N GLU A 125 1.22 -4.58 14.55
CA GLU A 125 1.64 -5.39 15.70
C GLU A 125 1.62 -6.88 15.34
N ASN A 126 2.65 -7.60 15.76
CA ASN A 126 2.62 -9.06 15.75
C ASN A 126 1.67 -9.57 16.85
N THR A 127 0.39 -9.72 16.51
CA THR A 127 -0.63 -10.28 17.42
C THR A 127 -0.71 -11.81 17.38
N THR A 128 0.29 -12.47 16.78
CA THR A 128 0.37 -13.94 16.77
C THR A 128 1.06 -14.48 18.02
N GLY A 129 1.06 -15.81 18.19
CA GLY A 129 1.71 -16.46 19.33
C GLY A 129 3.19 -16.79 19.12
N GLY A 130 3.76 -16.49 17.95
CA GLY A 130 5.16 -16.77 17.61
C GLY A 130 5.78 -15.67 16.77
N ASP A 131 7.04 -15.85 16.40
CA ASP A 131 7.77 -14.85 15.64
C ASP A 131 7.20 -14.72 14.21
N VAL A 132 7.19 -13.49 13.70
CA VAL A 132 6.89 -13.23 12.28
C VAL A 132 8.09 -12.62 11.58
N LEU A 133 8.34 -13.09 10.36
CA LEU A 133 9.36 -12.59 9.45
C LEU A 133 8.71 -11.75 8.36
N VAL A 134 9.12 -10.50 8.24
CA VAL A 134 8.74 -9.58 7.18
C VAL A 134 9.68 -9.76 6.00
N ARG A 135 9.12 -9.94 4.80
CA ARG A 135 9.88 -9.98 3.54
C ARG A 135 9.31 -8.97 2.57
N GLU A 136 10.17 -8.23 1.89
CA GLU A 136 9.77 -7.28 0.87
C GLU A 136 10.85 -7.13 -0.21
N TRP A 137 10.47 -7.18 -1.49
CA TRP A 137 11.44 -7.04 -2.58
C TRP A 137 10.81 -6.57 -3.89
N VAL A 138 11.63 -5.87 -4.68
CA VAL A 138 11.33 -5.57 -6.08
C VAL A 138 11.89 -6.67 -6.97
N ASP A 139 11.06 -7.25 -7.83
CA ASP A 139 11.48 -8.29 -8.76
C ASP A 139 11.92 -7.74 -10.14
N GLU A 140 12.48 -8.63 -10.95
CA GLU A 140 12.94 -8.30 -12.30
C GLU A 140 11.80 -8.03 -13.29
N LYS A 141 10.58 -8.49 -12.98
CA LYS A 141 9.38 -8.35 -13.82
C LYS A 141 8.66 -7.01 -13.61
N GLY A 142 9.09 -6.21 -12.65
CA GLY A 142 8.50 -4.90 -12.36
C GLY A 142 7.41 -4.92 -11.30
N PHE A 143 7.46 -5.91 -10.40
CA PHE A 143 6.57 -5.99 -9.25
C PHE A 143 7.31 -5.74 -7.95
N LEU A 144 6.61 -5.10 -7.02
CA LEU A 144 6.96 -5.02 -5.61
C LEU A 144 6.12 -6.07 -4.86
N ASN A 145 6.80 -6.90 -4.08
CA ASN A 145 6.21 -8.04 -3.39
C ASN A 145 6.44 -7.86 -1.90
N ALA A 146 5.41 -8.13 -1.09
CA ALA A 146 5.54 -8.21 0.37
C ALA A 146 4.94 -9.52 0.88
N ARG A 147 5.57 -10.10 1.90
CA ARG A 147 5.12 -11.30 2.60
C ARG A 147 5.34 -11.17 4.09
N ILE A 148 4.37 -11.65 4.86
CA ILE A 148 4.53 -11.94 6.29
C ILE A 148 4.58 -13.45 6.42
N LEU A 149 5.66 -13.96 7.00
CA LEU A 149 5.80 -15.38 7.32
C LEU A 149 5.75 -15.58 8.83
N GLY A 150 5.10 -16.65 9.29
CA GLY A 150 5.04 -17.00 10.71
C GLY A 150 5.49 -18.43 10.95
N GLU A 151 5.85 -18.77 12.18
CA GLU A 151 6.20 -20.14 12.55
C GLU A 151 5.04 -21.12 12.38
N GLU A 152 3.83 -20.68 12.75
CA GLU A 152 2.59 -21.45 12.71
C GLU A 152 1.52 -20.68 11.93
N PRO A 153 0.64 -21.35 11.16
CA PRO A 153 -0.50 -20.70 10.52
C PRO A 153 -1.43 -20.08 11.57
N THR A 154 -1.93 -18.88 11.29
CA THR A 154 -2.89 -18.21 12.18
C THR A 154 -4.25 -18.91 12.23
N GLY A 155 -4.54 -19.74 11.22
CA GLY A 155 -5.85 -20.31 10.91
C GLY A 155 -6.86 -19.26 10.46
N LYS A 156 -6.44 -18.00 10.28
CA LYS A 156 -7.31 -16.91 9.83
C LYS A 156 -7.26 -16.81 8.32
N GLU A 157 -8.43 -16.71 7.71
CA GLU A 157 -8.62 -16.30 6.32
C GLU A 157 -9.13 -14.87 6.31
N VAL A 158 -8.48 -14.00 5.53
CA VAL A 158 -8.84 -12.58 5.44
C VAL A 158 -9.29 -12.25 4.02
N GLU A 159 -10.51 -11.76 3.88
CA GLU A 159 -11.05 -11.18 2.65
C GLU A 159 -11.13 -9.66 2.80
N MET A 160 -10.65 -8.94 1.78
CA MET A 160 -10.65 -7.47 1.75
C MET A 160 -11.34 -6.98 0.48
N ARG A 161 -12.22 -5.99 0.61
CA ARG A 161 -12.85 -5.32 -0.53
C ARG A 161 -13.00 -3.83 -0.26
N SER A 162 -13.08 -3.03 -1.31
CA SER A 162 -13.49 -1.64 -1.19
C SER A 162 -14.44 -1.25 -2.31
N GLU A 163 -15.32 -0.30 -2.04
CA GLU A 163 -16.31 0.19 -2.98
C GLU A 163 -16.41 1.72 -2.94
N LYS A 164 -16.66 2.32 -4.11
CA LYS A 164 -16.85 3.75 -4.24
C LYS A 164 -18.24 4.13 -3.70
N VAL A 165 -18.26 4.98 -2.68
CA VAL A 165 -19.49 5.47 -2.04
C VAL A 165 -20.06 6.66 -2.79
N PHE A 166 -19.21 7.63 -3.14
CA PHE A 166 -19.58 8.76 -3.98
C PHE A 166 -18.38 9.33 -4.72
N GLU A 167 -18.66 10.13 -5.74
CA GLU A 167 -17.69 10.92 -6.49
C GLU A 167 -18.27 12.31 -6.74
N ASP A 168 -17.53 13.34 -6.34
CA ASP A 168 -17.96 14.72 -6.41
C ASP A 168 -16.76 15.65 -6.63
N PRO A 169 -16.78 16.54 -7.63
CA PRO A 169 -15.64 17.40 -7.94
C PRO A 169 -15.16 18.31 -6.80
N ALA A 170 -16.05 18.70 -5.88
CA ALA A 170 -15.72 19.57 -4.76
C ALA A 170 -15.43 18.80 -3.48
N ARG A 171 -16.12 17.67 -3.27
CA ARG A 171 -16.02 16.87 -2.04
C ARG A 171 -15.04 15.69 -2.14
N GLY A 172 -14.53 15.39 -3.32
CA GLY A 172 -13.64 14.26 -3.56
C GLY A 172 -14.36 12.96 -3.91
N ILE A 173 -13.63 11.86 -3.80
CA ILE A 173 -14.09 10.50 -4.08
C ILE A 173 -14.04 9.73 -2.76
N LYS A 174 -15.20 9.34 -2.24
CA LYS A 174 -15.28 8.56 -1.01
C LYS A 174 -15.31 7.07 -1.32
N TRP A 175 -14.50 6.30 -0.61
CA TRP A 175 -14.49 4.84 -0.65
C TRP A 175 -14.75 4.25 0.74
N ALA A 176 -15.39 3.09 0.78
CA ALA A 176 -15.57 2.27 1.97
C ALA A 176 -14.78 0.98 1.81
N THR A 177 -13.93 0.66 2.78
CA THR A 177 -13.16 -0.58 2.84
C THR A 177 -13.81 -1.52 3.85
N TYR A 178 -13.97 -2.78 3.46
CA TYR A 178 -14.54 -3.84 4.29
C TYR A 178 -13.53 -4.96 4.45
N LYS A 179 -13.58 -5.59 5.62
CA LYS A 179 -12.76 -6.75 5.98
C LYS A 179 -13.69 -7.85 6.47
N LYS A 180 -13.40 -9.08 6.07
CA LYS A 180 -13.97 -10.29 6.66
C LYS A 180 -12.84 -11.19 7.11
N VAL A 181 -12.93 -11.68 8.34
CA VAL A 181 -11.96 -12.59 8.95
C VAL A 181 -12.71 -13.84 9.38
N THR A 182 -12.30 -14.97 8.83
CA THR A 182 -12.84 -16.30 9.18
C THR A 182 -11.73 -17.11 9.84
N LYS A 183 -12.07 -17.94 10.83
CA LYS A 183 -11.15 -18.95 11.39
C LYS A 183 -11.91 -20.25 11.61
N ASP A 184 -11.41 -21.34 11.04
CA ASP A 184 -12.02 -22.67 11.17
C ASP A 184 -13.52 -22.70 10.79
N GLY A 185 -13.92 -21.87 9.81
CA GLY A 185 -15.31 -21.70 9.37
C GLY A 185 -16.17 -20.73 10.20
N GLU A 186 -15.65 -20.20 11.31
CA GLU A 186 -16.31 -19.17 12.13
C GLU A 186 -15.93 -17.76 11.66
N VAL A 187 -16.93 -16.90 11.43
CA VAL A 187 -16.71 -15.50 11.10
C VAL A 187 -16.37 -14.73 12.38
N LEU A 188 -15.11 -14.34 12.52
CA LEU A 188 -14.61 -13.53 13.64
C LEU A 188 -14.93 -12.04 13.47
N PHE A 189 -14.94 -11.58 12.22
CA PHE A 189 -15.28 -10.21 11.85
C PHE A 189 -15.83 -10.18 10.43
N ASP A 190 -16.89 -9.40 10.17
CA ASP A 190 -17.36 -9.07 8.83
C ASP A 190 -18.02 -7.70 8.88
N GLY A 191 -17.38 -6.69 8.28
CA GLY A 191 -17.92 -5.35 8.34
C GLY A 191 -17.04 -4.27 7.72
N LEU A 192 -17.51 -3.04 7.89
CA LEU A 192 -16.80 -1.84 7.49
C LEU A 192 -15.53 -1.70 8.34
N LEU A 193 -14.38 -1.63 7.69
CA LEU A 193 -13.10 -1.40 8.33
C LEU A 193 -12.82 0.11 8.48
N HIS A 194 -12.92 0.86 7.38
CA HIS A 194 -12.79 2.32 7.39
C HIS A 194 -13.41 2.95 6.12
N THR A 195 -13.51 4.28 6.11
CA THR A 195 -13.84 5.04 4.90
C THR A 195 -12.81 6.12 4.66
N ASP A 196 -12.41 6.31 3.41
CA ASP A 196 -11.45 7.33 3.00
C ASP A 196 -12.06 8.29 1.99
N VAL A 197 -11.58 9.53 1.99
CA VAL A 197 -11.94 10.53 0.98
C VAL A 197 -10.67 10.98 0.27
N TYR A 198 -10.61 10.67 -1.02
CA TYR A 198 -9.53 11.08 -1.91
C TYR A 198 -9.93 12.37 -2.62
N GLY A 199 -8.98 13.27 -2.89
CA GLY A 199 -9.16 14.44 -3.73
C GLY A 199 -9.65 14.05 -5.12
N TYR A 200 -10.64 14.78 -5.62
CA TYR A 200 -11.10 14.63 -7.00
C TYR A 200 -10.14 15.33 -7.93
N ASN A 201 -9.81 14.68 -9.02
CA ASN A 201 -8.89 15.20 -9.99
C ASN A 201 -9.39 14.62 -11.35
N PRO A 202 -9.51 15.43 -12.42
CA PRO A 202 -10.28 15.03 -13.61
C PRO A 202 -9.51 14.06 -14.53
N PRO A 203 -10.23 13.19 -15.28
CA PRO A 203 -9.61 12.31 -16.29
C PRO A 203 -8.99 13.11 -17.45
N VAL A 204 -7.95 12.53 -18.08
CA VAL A 204 -7.31 13.08 -19.29
C VAL A 204 -8.24 12.86 -20.50
N PRO A 205 -8.38 13.81 -21.44
CA PRO A 205 -9.14 13.60 -22.68
C PRO A 205 -8.65 12.39 -23.48
N GLU A 206 -9.58 11.69 -24.12
CA GLU A 206 -9.33 10.51 -24.94
C GLU A 206 -8.36 10.81 -26.10
N GLY A 207 -7.27 10.03 -26.22
CA GLY A 207 -6.30 10.12 -27.34
C GLY A 207 -4.93 10.75 -27.04
N MET A 208 -4.65 11.22 -25.82
CA MET A 208 -3.30 11.69 -25.45
C MET A 208 -2.37 10.55 -24.97
N PRO A 209 -1.06 10.57 -25.28
CA PRO A 209 -0.11 9.58 -24.78
C PRO A 209 -0.03 9.59 -23.25
N HIS A 210 -0.14 8.41 -22.63
CA HIS A 210 -0.15 8.27 -21.16
C HIS A 210 1.05 8.94 -20.46
N TYR A 211 2.21 9.06 -21.12
CA TYR A 211 3.45 9.63 -20.57
C TYR A 211 3.65 11.13 -20.81
N GLU A 212 2.80 11.81 -21.59
CA GLU A 212 2.98 13.23 -21.96
C GLU A 212 2.28 14.24 -21.03
N THR A 213 1.77 13.79 -19.88
CA THR A 213 1.05 14.68 -18.94
C THR A 213 1.82 14.86 -17.63
N ASN A 214 2.34 16.08 -17.41
CA ASN A 214 2.93 16.53 -16.14
C ASN A 214 1.87 16.86 -15.07
N LYS A 215 0.60 16.50 -15.31
CA LYS A 215 -0.52 16.69 -14.39
C LYS A 215 -1.02 15.32 -13.94
N PRO A 216 -1.41 15.18 -12.67
CA PRO A 216 -1.77 13.89 -12.07
C PRO A 216 -2.80 13.14 -12.92
N ARG A 217 -2.50 11.86 -13.15
CA ARG A 217 -3.48 10.87 -13.58
C ARG A 217 -4.32 10.51 -12.37
N VAL A 218 -5.60 10.65 -12.58
CA VAL A 218 -6.72 10.49 -11.67
C VAL A 218 -7.92 10.37 -12.61
N GLY A 219 -7.74 9.51 -13.62
CA GLY A 219 -8.92 8.91 -14.20
C GLY A 219 -9.58 8.20 -13.04
N GLY A 220 -10.79 8.62 -12.68
CA GLY A 220 -11.70 7.71 -12.00
C GLY A 220 -11.60 6.39 -12.75
N TRP A 221 -11.18 5.34 -12.04
CA TRP A 221 -10.87 4.00 -12.54
C TRP A 221 -11.53 3.71 -13.90
N PRO A 222 -10.84 3.97 -15.04
CA PRO A 222 -11.41 3.73 -16.34
C PRO A 222 -10.67 2.56 -16.96
N ASP A 223 -10.46 1.48 -16.21
CA ASP A 223 -10.00 0.25 -16.83
C ASP A 223 -10.24 -1.00 -15.96
N PRO A 224 -11.21 -1.87 -16.31
CA PRO A 224 -11.25 -3.24 -15.80
C PRO A 224 -10.05 -4.11 -16.24
N THR A 225 -9.13 -3.58 -17.06
CA THR A 225 -7.92 -4.24 -17.58
C THR A 225 -6.60 -3.61 -17.14
N ASN A 226 -6.61 -2.62 -16.24
CA ASN A 226 -5.38 -2.09 -15.61
C ASN A 226 -4.89 -3.06 -14.53
N THR A 227 -4.25 -4.14 -15.00
CA THR A 227 -3.35 -5.15 -14.39
C THR A 227 -3.40 -5.51 -12.91
N THR A 228 -4.45 -5.18 -12.15
CA THR A 228 -4.80 -5.83 -10.88
C THR A 228 -5.41 -7.22 -11.11
N GLY A 229 -4.87 -7.97 -12.06
CA GLY A 229 -5.24 -9.36 -12.28
C GLY A 229 -4.45 -10.24 -11.34
N TRP A 230 -4.84 -10.32 -10.07
CA TRP A 230 -4.60 -11.48 -9.17
C TRP A 230 -5.62 -11.47 -8.01
N ALA A 231 -6.84 -11.87 -8.34
CA ALA A 231 -7.78 -12.55 -7.44
C ALA A 231 -8.81 -13.32 -8.29
N GLU A 232 -8.33 -14.12 -9.24
CA GLU A 232 -9.02 -15.34 -9.67
C GLU A 232 -7.96 -16.44 -9.64
N THR A 233 -7.93 -17.14 -8.52
CA THR A 233 -7.38 -18.49 -8.44
C THR A 233 -8.47 -19.46 -8.90
N GLU A 234 -8.31 -20.02 -10.09
CA GLU A 234 -8.59 -21.44 -10.34
C GLU A 234 -7.27 -22.17 -10.53
#